data_AF-A0A6A5YYR7-F1
#
_entry.id   AF-A0A6A5YYR7-F1
#
_cell.length_a   1.000
_cell.length_b   1.000
_cell.length_c   1.000
_cell.angle_alpha   90.00
_cell.angle_beta   90.00
_cell.angle_gamma   90.00
#
_symmetry.space_group_name_H-M   'P 1'
#
loop_
_entity.id
_entity.type
_entity.pdbx_description
1 polymer ?
#
loop_
_entity_poly.entity_id
_entity_poly.type
_entity_poly.pdbx_seq_one_letter_code
_entity_poly.pdbx_strand_id
1 'polypeptide(L)'
;MSNITRSELWRRAYILSGDLQTRGQTLPQRAAYVQAAVSSGISLNQEDAEILKLYRTIKSAPTGFANVIDLLKASNRPLTERELRVQAAVTFGLRVDEIFARDDIMGKQEALEYACRLQGLVVEIKEALENWESECSNLQEQIDERSFEYEEAQKDLETRIQRGEVQRDPRTGVLYGFDHLESVGPATQVTDISRPVTAAEATESRCPICLETFTDLEKVVKVACGHICDAECLALWINSTAEKSNTCIMCRTTLFERRPRQPVQWYSDYCDVYEAVKGSERELTLIREDVDELTQLLALIAPREVAINTLGR
;
A
#
# COMPACT_ATOMS: atom_id res chain seq x y z
N MET A 1 16.57 -5.77 22.09
CA MET A 1 17.18 -7.03 21.60
C MET A 1 17.11 -6.95 20.09
N SER A 2 18.22 -7.14 19.37
CA SER A 2 18.20 -7.11 17.90
C SER A 2 17.29 -8.21 17.37
N ASN A 3 16.45 -7.89 16.37
CA ASN A 3 15.65 -8.88 15.65
C ASN A 3 16.61 -9.76 14.85
N ILE A 4 16.94 -10.94 15.39
CA ILE A 4 17.72 -11.95 14.67
C ILE A 4 16.80 -12.51 13.58
N THR A 5 17.22 -12.43 12.32
CA THR A 5 16.46 -13.01 11.20
C THR A 5 16.44 -14.53 11.30
N ARG A 6 15.45 -15.18 10.68
CA ARG A 6 15.36 -16.65 10.59
C ARG A 6 16.65 -17.27 10.05
N SER A 7 17.16 -16.71 8.95
CA SER A 7 18.41 -17.16 8.31
C SER A 7 19.62 -17.06 9.24
N GLU A 8 19.76 -15.97 9.99
CA GLU A 8 20.85 -15.79 10.96
C GLU A 8 20.72 -16.74 12.15
N LEU A 9 19.50 -16.97 12.64
CA LEU A 9 19.23 -17.94 13.70
C LEU A 9 19.72 -19.34 13.31
N TRP A 10 19.35 -19.79 12.11
CA TRP A 10 19.70 -21.13 11.64
C TRP A 10 21.19 -21.23 11.31
N ARG A 11 21.79 -20.20 10.71
CA ARG A 11 23.24 -20.14 10.48
C ARG A 11 24.02 -20.33 11.78
N ARG A 12 23.64 -19.63 12.85
CA ARG A 12 24.26 -19.80 14.17
C ARG A 12 24.10 -21.22 14.69
N ALA A 13 22.92 -21.81 14.52
CA ALA A 13 22.66 -23.18 14.94
C ALA A 13 23.54 -24.19 14.19
N TYR A 14 23.79 -23.99 12.89
CA TYR A 14 24.70 -24.83 12.13
C TYR A 14 26.14 -24.71 12.58
N ILE A 15 26.66 -23.50 12.74
CA ILE A 15 28.04 -23.26 13.21
C ILE A 15 28.24 -23.94 14.57
N LEU A 16 27.35 -23.66 15.52
CA LEU A 16 27.43 -24.19 16.88
C LEU A 16 27.29 -25.72 16.92
N SER A 17 26.44 -26.29 16.06
CA SER A 17 26.27 -27.74 15.98
C SER A 17 27.48 -28.43 15.38
N GLY A 18 28.17 -27.80 14.42
CA GLY A 18 29.45 -28.28 13.90
C GLY A 18 30.49 -28.36 15.02
N ASP A 19 30.63 -27.30 15.81
CA ASP A 19 31.54 -27.28 16.96
C ASP A 19 31.21 -28.35 18.01
N LEU A 20 29.93 -28.52 18.35
CA LEU A 20 29.49 -29.56 19.30
C LEU A 20 29.75 -30.97 18.77
N GLN A 21 29.57 -31.21 17.46
CA GLN A 21 29.86 -32.50 16.83
C GLN A 21 31.34 -32.86 16.96
N THR A 22 32.27 -31.90 16.84
CA THR A 22 33.71 -32.17 17.08
C THR A 22 33.99 -32.65 18.52
N ARG A 23 33.09 -32.33 19.46
CA ARG A 23 33.13 -32.75 20.87
C ARG A 23 32.27 -33.99 21.15
N GLY A 24 31.70 -34.62 20.12
CA GLY A 24 30.83 -35.79 20.25
C GLY A 24 29.45 -35.49 20.88
N GLN A 25 28.97 -34.24 20.77
CA GLN A 25 27.68 -33.81 21.31
C GLN A 25 26.79 -33.25 20.20
N THR A 26 25.47 -33.37 20.35
CA THR A 26 24.50 -32.65 19.52
C THR A 26 24.00 -31.40 20.24
N LEU A 27 23.44 -30.44 19.49
CA LEU A 27 22.84 -29.24 20.08
C LEU A 27 21.71 -29.58 21.08
N PRO A 28 20.77 -30.50 20.80
CA PRO A 28 19.78 -30.93 21.80
C PRO A 28 20.40 -31.59 23.03
N GLN A 29 21.41 -32.45 22.87
CA GLN A 29 22.10 -33.09 24.00
C GLN A 29 22.76 -32.06 24.91
N ARG A 30 23.49 -31.09 24.32
CA ARG A 30 24.12 -30.02 25.09
C ARG A 30 23.08 -29.11 25.75
N ALA A 31 22.01 -28.76 25.04
CA ALA A 31 20.92 -27.96 25.62
C ALA A 31 20.26 -28.67 26.81
N ALA A 32 20.00 -29.98 26.72
CA ALA A 32 19.45 -30.76 27.83
C ALA A 32 20.40 -30.80 29.04
N TYR A 33 21.70 -30.98 28.80
CA TYR A 33 22.73 -30.91 29.85
C TYR A 33 22.73 -29.54 30.54
N VAL A 34 22.73 -28.46 29.76
CA VAL A 34 22.72 -27.08 30.28
C VAL A 34 21.44 -26.80 31.07
N GLN A 35 20.29 -27.27 30.62
CA GLN A 35 19.02 -27.14 31.37
C GLN A 35 19.05 -27.86 32.72
N ALA A 36 19.62 -29.07 32.77
CA ALA A 36 19.78 -29.82 34.01
C ALA A 36 20.75 -29.11 34.98
N ALA A 37 21.83 -28.53 34.44
CA ALA A 37 22.79 -27.74 35.22
C ALA A 37 22.14 -26.50 35.86
N VAL A 38 21.36 -25.73 35.10
CA VAL A 38 20.59 -24.58 35.61
C VAL A 38 19.62 -25.01 36.72
N SER A 39 18.91 -26.11 36.51
CA SER A 39 17.95 -26.65 37.48
C SER A 39 18.62 -27.09 38.79
N SER A 40 19.91 -27.40 38.73
CA SER A 40 20.75 -27.80 39.87
C SER A 40 21.49 -26.61 40.51
N GLY A 41 21.21 -25.37 40.09
CA GLY A 41 21.86 -24.17 40.62
C GLY A 41 23.30 -23.94 40.12
N ILE A 42 23.71 -24.63 39.07
CA ILE A 42 25.05 -24.47 38.48
C ILE A 42 25.06 -23.21 37.60
N SER A 43 26.03 -22.32 37.83
CA SER A 43 26.23 -21.13 37.00
C SER A 43 26.68 -21.54 35.60
N LEU A 44 26.01 -20.98 34.58
CA LEU A 44 26.40 -21.18 33.19
C LEU A 44 27.57 -20.29 32.80
N ASN A 45 28.43 -20.78 31.91
CA ASN A 45 29.32 -19.91 31.16
C ASN A 45 28.54 -19.21 30.01
N GLN A 46 29.19 -18.29 29.33
CA GLN A 46 28.56 -17.54 28.24
C GLN A 46 28.11 -18.44 27.08
N GLU A 47 28.93 -19.42 26.68
CA GLU A 47 28.64 -20.36 25.59
C GLU A 47 27.37 -21.19 25.90
N ASP A 48 27.23 -21.70 27.12
CA ASP A 48 26.07 -22.47 27.56
C ASP A 48 24.80 -21.62 27.62
N ALA A 49 24.91 -20.35 28.05
CA ALA A 49 23.80 -19.41 28.01
C ALA A 49 23.35 -19.12 26.57
N GLU A 50 24.30 -18.97 25.64
CA GLU A 50 24.02 -18.78 24.21
C GLU A 50 23.39 -20.01 23.56
N ILE A 51 23.91 -21.22 23.85
CA ILE A 51 23.33 -22.51 23.42
C ILE A 51 21.88 -22.62 23.87
N LEU A 52 21.62 -22.37 25.15
CA LEU A 52 20.28 -22.51 25.71
C LEU A 52 19.31 -21.49 25.10
N LYS A 53 19.77 -20.25 24.90
CA LYS A 53 19.00 -19.20 24.23
C LYS A 53 18.67 -19.59 22.80
N LEU A 54 19.66 -20.07 22.04
CA LEU A 54 19.51 -20.48 20.66
C LEU A 54 18.52 -21.65 20.54
N TYR A 55 18.71 -22.69 21.35
CA TYR A 55 17.83 -23.86 21.38
C TYR A 55 16.37 -23.49 21.68
N ARG A 56 16.13 -22.67 22.72
CA ARG A 56 14.78 -22.17 23.05
C ARG A 56 14.17 -21.37 21.91
N THR A 57 14.96 -20.50 21.28
CA THR A 57 14.49 -19.67 20.17
C THR A 57 14.04 -20.53 18.99
N ILE A 58 14.84 -21.55 18.62
CA ILE A 58 14.51 -22.52 17.56
C ILE A 58 13.22 -23.28 17.90
N LYS A 59 13.10 -23.81 19.13
CA LYS A 59 11.89 -24.54 19.56
C LYS A 59 10.63 -23.67 19.58
N SER A 60 10.77 -22.37 19.81
CA SER A 60 9.64 -21.43 19.80
C SER A 60 9.30 -20.85 18.42
N ALA A 61 10.20 -20.96 17.43
CA ALA A 61 10.05 -20.33 16.11
C ALA A 61 8.71 -20.67 15.41
N PRO A 62 8.20 -21.92 15.43
CA PRO A 62 6.92 -22.25 14.81
C PRO A 62 5.72 -21.48 15.40
N THR A 63 5.79 -21.05 16.66
CA THR A 63 4.65 -20.39 17.32
C THR A 63 4.48 -18.93 16.95
N GLY A 64 5.56 -18.23 16.55
CA GLY A 64 5.50 -16.80 16.25
C GLY A 64 4.69 -16.48 14.99
N PHE A 65 4.84 -17.30 13.96
CA PHE A 65 4.22 -17.11 12.64
C PHE A 65 2.81 -17.70 12.54
N ALA A 66 2.45 -18.66 13.41
CA ALA A 66 1.09 -19.19 13.48
C ALA A 66 0.04 -18.09 13.69
N ASN A 67 0.37 -17.06 14.48
CA ASN A 67 -0.48 -15.90 14.71
C ASN A 67 -0.86 -15.16 13.42
N VAL A 68 0.05 -15.08 12.43
CA VAL A 68 -0.24 -14.42 11.15
C VAL A 68 -1.29 -15.21 10.36
N ILE A 69 -1.14 -16.53 10.30
CA ILE A 69 -2.11 -17.41 9.65
C ILE A 69 -3.48 -17.34 10.35
N ASP A 70 -3.48 -17.33 11.68
CA ASP A 70 -4.71 -17.24 12.47
C ASP A 70 -5.42 -15.90 12.25
N LEU A 71 -4.67 -14.79 12.17
CA LEU A 71 -5.22 -13.48 11.83
C LEU A 71 -5.85 -13.46 10.43
N LEU A 72 -5.18 -14.06 9.43
CA LEU A 72 -5.74 -14.18 8.07
C LEU A 72 -7.01 -15.05 8.05
N LYS A 73 -7.00 -16.19 8.74
CA LYS A 73 -8.16 -17.10 8.86
C LYS A 73 -9.32 -16.52 9.65
N ALA A 74 -9.05 -15.64 10.61
CA ALA A 74 -10.08 -14.94 11.38
C ALA A 74 -10.80 -13.86 10.56
N SER A 75 -10.28 -13.49 9.38
CA SER A 75 -10.98 -12.59 8.48
C SER A 75 -12.22 -13.31 7.89
N ASN A 76 -13.42 -12.79 8.16
CA ASN A 76 -14.66 -13.31 7.59
C ASN A 76 -14.85 -12.91 6.11
N ARG A 77 -13.77 -12.53 5.41
CA ARG A 77 -13.79 -12.12 4.01
C ARG A 77 -12.90 -13.02 3.17
N PRO A 78 -13.17 -13.13 1.85
CA PRO A 78 -12.20 -13.73 0.94
C PRO A 78 -10.85 -13.03 1.08
N LEU A 79 -9.78 -13.83 1.11
CA LEU A 79 -8.41 -13.33 1.08
C LEU A 79 -8.12 -12.75 -0.30
N THR A 80 -7.34 -11.66 -0.35
CA THR A 80 -6.79 -11.16 -1.61
C THR A 80 -5.70 -12.10 -2.14
N GLU A 81 -5.34 -11.99 -3.41
CA GLU A 81 -4.23 -12.78 -4.00
C GLU A 81 -2.93 -12.58 -3.22
N ARG A 82 -2.63 -11.34 -2.83
CA ARG A 82 -1.51 -11.02 -1.94
C ARG A 82 -1.60 -11.77 -0.60
N GLU A 83 -2.76 -11.78 0.05
CA GLU A 83 -2.91 -12.47 1.33
C GLU A 83 -2.76 -13.99 1.19
N LEU A 84 -3.15 -14.57 0.05
CA LEU A 84 -2.90 -15.98 -0.27
C LEU A 84 -1.41 -16.25 -0.45
N ARG A 85 -0.66 -15.37 -1.13
CA ARG A 85 0.81 -15.50 -1.26
C ARG A 85 1.51 -15.41 0.08
N VAL A 86 1.18 -14.40 0.89
CA VAL A 86 1.71 -14.24 2.25
C VAL A 86 1.37 -15.48 3.10
N GLN A 87 0.13 -15.97 3.04
CA GLN A 87 -0.27 -17.19 3.74
C GLN A 87 0.58 -18.39 3.30
N ALA A 88 0.82 -18.56 1.99
CA ALA A 88 1.65 -19.64 1.45
C ALA A 88 3.10 -19.53 1.93
N ALA A 89 3.73 -18.35 1.81
CA ALA A 89 5.10 -18.10 2.27
C ALA A 89 5.27 -18.37 3.77
N VAL A 90 4.33 -17.88 4.59
CA VAL A 90 4.33 -18.14 6.03
C VAL A 90 4.14 -19.63 6.34
N THR A 91 3.27 -20.32 5.61
CA THR A 91 3.04 -21.76 5.76
C THR A 91 4.28 -22.57 5.41
N PHE A 92 5.00 -22.22 4.34
CA PHE A 92 6.28 -22.84 4.01
C PHE A 92 7.31 -22.60 5.11
N GLY A 93 7.46 -21.35 5.57
CA GLY A 93 8.37 -21.01 6.66
C GLY A 93 8.11 -21.82 7.93
N LEU A 94 6.84 -21.95 8.32
CA LEU A 94 6.41 -22.76 9.47
C LEU A 94 6.78 -24.23 9.33
N ARG A 95 6.50 -24.84 8.16
CA ARG A 95 6.86 -26.24 7.90
C ARG A 95 8.37 -26.45 7.99
N VAL A 96 9.18 -25.52 7.48
CA VAL A 96 10.64 -25.63 7.64
C VAL A 96 11.04 -25.46 9.10
N ASP A 97 10.48 -24.48 9.82
CA ASP A 97 10.73 -24.27 11.25
C ASP A 97 10.40 -25.54 12.07
N GLU A 98 9.29 -26.21 11.77
CA GLU A 98 8.89 -27.48 12.41
C GLU A 98 9.87 -28.62 12.14
N ILE A 99 10.31 -28.80 10.89
CA ILE A 99 11.32 -29.81 10.53
C ILE A 99 12.63 -29.51 11.23
N PHE A 100 13.08 -28.26 11.19
CA PHE A 100 14.34 -27.81 11.79
C PHE A 100 14.35 -27.94 13.31
N ALA A 101 13.20 -27.75 13.96
CA ALA A 101 13.04 -27.89 15.41
C ALA A 101 13.14 -29.35 15.90
N ARG A 102 13.14 -30.35 15.02
CA ARG A 102 13.30 -31.76 15.42
C ARG A 102 14.70 -32.04 15.96
N ASP A 103 14.80 -32.76 17.07
CA ASP A 103 16.08 -33.00 17.74
C ASP A 103 17.06 -33.85 16.90
N ASP A 104 16.55 -34.70 16.00
CA ASP A 104 17.39 -35.51 15.10
C ASP A 104 17.98 -34.71 13.94
N ILE A 105 17.37 -33.57 13.59
CA ILE A 105 17.73 -32.70 12.44
C ILE A 105 18.49 -31.45 12.89
N MET A 106 18.17 -30.91 14.07
CA MET A 106 18.66 -29.61 14.52
C MET A 106 20.19 -29.48 14.38
N GLY A 107 20.62 -28.50 13.58
CA GLY A 107 22.03 -28.23 13.34
C GLY A 107 22.71 -29.10 12.27
N LYS A 108 21.95 -29.94 11.55
CA LYS A 108 22.47 -30.80 10.47
C LYS A 108 21.85 -30.38 9.13
N GLN A 109 22.56 -29.59 8.35
CA GLN A 109 22.08 -29.06 7.06
C GLN A 109 21.62 -30.17 6.10
N GLU A 110 22.39 -31.24 5.96
CA GLU A 110 22.05 -32.36 5.06
C GLU A 110 20.78 -33.11 5.50
N ALA A 111 20.57 -33.23 6.82
CA ALA A 111 19.37 -33.87 7.36
C ALA A 111 18.12 -32.99 7.16
N LEU A 112 18.26 -31.67 7.28
CA LEU A 112 17.19 -30.72 6.96
C LEU A 112 16.82 -30.83 5.47
N GLU A 113 17.82 -30.76 4.59
CA GLU A 113 17.61 -30.85 3.14
C GLU A 113 16.90 -32.16 2.76
N TYR A 114 17.37 -33.30 3.28
CA TYR A 114 16.74 -34.60 3.05
C TYR A 114 15.29 -34.64 3.55
N ALA A 115 15.01 -34.13 4.75
CA ALA A 115 13.67 -34.12 5.32
C ALA A 115 12.71 -33.21 4.53
N CYS A 116 13.16 -32.02 4.11
CA CYS A 116 12.38 -31.11 3.28
C CYS A 116 12.08 -31.72 1.90
N ARG A 117 13.04 -32.42 1.28
CA ARG A 117 12.82 -33.16 0.02
C ARG A 117 11.80 -34.29 0.20
N LEU A 118 11.92 -35.07 1.28
CA LEU A 118 11.01 -36.17 1.56
C LEU A 118 9.56 -35.70 1.77
N GLN A 119 9.37 -34.49 2.30
CA GLN A 119 8.05 -33.88 2.47
C GLN A 119 7.53 -33.13 1.23
N GLY A 120 8.25 -33.15 0.10
CA GLY A 120 7.85 -32.43 -1.11
C GLY A 120 8.05 -30.90 -1.05
N LEU A 121 8.49 -30.35 0.08
CA LEU A 121 8.53 -28.91 0.34
C LEU A 121 9.44 -28.15 -0.63
N VAL A 122 10.54 -28.77 -1.06
CA VAL A 122 11.45 -28.18 -2.07
C VAL A 122 10.75 -28.02 -3.42
N VAL A 123 9.92 -28.99 -3.81
CA VAL A 123 9.18 -28.95 -5.08
C VAL A 123 8.08 -27.89 -4.99
N GLU A 124 7.29 -27.90 -3.91
CA GLU A 124 6.21 -26.94 -3.70
C GLU A 124 6.70 -25.49 -3.70
N ILE A 125 7.85 -25.20 -3.05
CA ILE A 125 8.44 -23.85 -3.05
C ILE A 125 8.92 -23.46 -4.44
N LYS A 126 9.51 -24.38 -5.21
CA LYS A 126 9.93 -24.10 -6.60
C LYS A 126 8.74 -23.80 -7.51
N GLU A 127 7.66 -24.59 -7.42
CA GLU A 127 6.43 -24.35 -8.17
C GLU A 127 5.82 -22.99 -7.80
N ALA A 128 5.80 -22.63 -6.51
CA ALA A 128 5.35 -21.31 -6.08
C ALA A 128 6.22 -20.17 -6.64
N LEU A 129 7.55 -20.32 -6.60
CA LEU A 129 8.49 -19.36 -7.19
C LEU A 129 8.27 -19.20 -8.70
N GLU A 130 8.18 -20.29 -9.46
CA GLU A 130 7.92 -20.25 -10.91
C GLU A 130 6.61 -19.52 -11.22
N ASN A 131 5.55 -19.80 -10.46
CA ASN A 131 4.26 -19.13 -10.63
C ASN A 131 4.35 -17.62 -10.32
N TRP A 132 4.98 -17.22 -9.22
CA TRP A 132 5.09 -15.81 -8.81
C TRP A 132 6.05 -15.02 -9.69
N GLU A 133 7.09 -15.67 -10.23
CA GLU A 133 7.97 -15.07 -11.23
C GLU A 133 7.23 -14.84 -12.55
N SER A 134 6.40 -15.79 -12.98
CA SER A 134 5.52 -15.58 -14.13
C SER A 134 4.55 -14.44 -13.88
N GLU A 135 4.01 -14.31 -12.67
CA GLU A 135 3.13 -13.18 -12.29
C GLU A 135 3.89 -11.84 -12.34
N CYS A 136 5.13 -11.79 -11.86
CA CYS A 136 5.99 -10.61 -11.98
C CYS A 136 6.23 -10.22 -13.44
N SER A 137 6.51 -11.20 -14.31
CA SER A 137 6.72 -10.95 -15.74
C SER A 137 5.45 -10.37 -16.38
N ASN A 138 4.28 -10.95 -16.10
CA ASN A 138 3.00 -10.46 -16.63
C ASN A 138 2.67 -9.04 -16.14
N LEU A 139 2.93 -8.73 -14.86
CA LEU A 139 2.72 -7.38 -14.32
C LEU A 139 3.71 -6.38 -14.91
N GLN A 140 4.97 -6.77 -15.10
CA GLN A 140 5.96 -5.93 -15.75
C GLN A 140 5.54 -5.58 -17.18
N GLU A 141 5.06 -6.58 -17.95
CA GLU A 141 4.54 -6.35 -19.30
C GLU A 141 3.36 -5.37 -19.30
N GLN A 142 2.40 -5.53 -18.39
CA GLN A 142 1.28 -4.58 -18.24
C GLN A 142 1.73 -3.16 -17.87
N ILE A 143 2.74 -3.03 -17.00
CA ILE A 143 3.32 -1.73 -16.66
C ILE A 143 3.98 -1.11 -17.90
N ASP A 144 4.75 -1.89 -18.65
CA ASP A 144 5.46 -1.43 -19.82
C ASP A 144 4.47 -0.99 -20.92
N GLU A 145 3.41 -1.76 -21.16
CA GLU A 145 2.33 -1.42 -22.11
C GLU A 145 1.64 -0.09 -21.75
N ARG A 146 1.34 0.11 -20.46
CA ARG A 146 0.62 1.31 -19.99
C ARG A 146 1.52 2.49 -19.65
N SER A 147 2.84 2.28 -19.61
CA SER A 147 3.82 3.33 -19.33
C SER A 147 3.73 4.48 -20.33
N PHE A 148 3.45 4.17 -21.60
CA PHE A 148 3.27 5.18 -22.65
C PHE A 148 2.05 6.07 -22.39
N GLU A 149 0.89 5.47 -22.09
CA GLU A 149 -0.34 6.20 -21.73
C GLU A 149 -0.11 7.09 -20.51
N TYR A 150 0.61 6.57 -19.52
CA TYR A 150 0.96 7.30 -18.32
C TYR A 150 1.86 8.50 -18.59
N GLU A 151 2.88 8.33 -19.44
CA GLU A 151 3.75 9.44 -19.86
C GLU A 151 3.00 10.53 -20.62
N GLU A 152 2.06 10.16 -21.49
CA GLU A 152 1.23 11.11 -22.22
C GLU A 152 0.28 11.86 -21.28
N ALA A 153 -0.39 11.15 -20.37
CA ALA A 153 -1.26 11.74 -19.36
C ALA A 153 -0.47 12.68 -18.41
N GLN A 154 0.77 12.32 -18.06
CA GLN A 154 1.65 13.19 -17.26
C GLN A 154 2.04 14.46 -18.03
N LYS A 155 2.34 14.37 -19.32
CA LYS A 155 2.64 15.55 -20.17
C LYS A 155 1.43 16.48 -20.31
N ASP A 156 0.22 15.94 -20.44
CA ASP A 156 -1.01 16.75 -20.45
C ASP A 156 -1.17 17.48 -19.11
N LEU A 157 -1.05 16.77 -17.99
CA LEU A 157 -1.11 17.36 -16.65
C LEU A 157 -0.08 18.48 -16.47
N GLU A 158 1.17 18.26 -16.87
CA GLU A 158 2.23 19.28 -16.78
C GLU A 158 1.90 20.52 -17.63
N THR A 159 1.34 20.32 -18.83
CA THR A 159 0.89 21.43 -19.71
C THR A 159 -0.22 22.23 -19.05
N ARG A 160 -1.18 21.58 -18.41
CA ARG A 160 -2.27 22.23 -17.65
C ARG A 160 -1.77 23.00 -16.44
N ILE A 161 -0.78 22.46 -15.73
CA ILE A 161 -0.10 23.16 -14.64
C ILE A 161 0.58 24.43 -15.15
N GLN A 162 1.30 24.37 -16.28
CA GLN A 162 1.95 25.54 -16.87
C GLN A 162 0.96 26.62 -17.30
N ARG A 163 -0.24 26.24 -17.74
CA ARG A 163 -1.33 27.18 -18.08
C ARG A 163 -2.06 27.75 -16.86
N GLY A 164 -1.77 27.22 -15.66
CA GLY A 164 -2.48 27.59 -14.43
C GLY A 164 -3.89 27.00 -14.34
N GLU A 165 -4.24 26.04 -15.22
CA GLU A 165 -5.50 25.30 -15.15
C GLU A 165 -5.52 24.36 -13.94
N VAL A 166 -4.35 23.89 -13.51
CA VAL A 166 -4.15 23.02 -12.35
C VAL A 166 -3.03 23.60 -11.49
N GLN A 167 -3.16 23.53 -10.16
CA GLN A 167 -2.09 23.88 -9.24
C GLN A 167 -1.58 22.61 -8.55
N ARG A 168 -0.28 22.51 -8.33
CA ARG A 168 0.32 21.42 -7.56
C ARG A 168 0.76 21.96 -6.23
N ASP A 169 0.30 21.38 -5.13
CA ASP A 169 0.83 21.71 -3.81
C ASP A 169 2.30 21.26 -3.74
N PRO A 170 3.24 22.19 -3.54
CA PRO A 170 4.66 21.88 -3.55
C PRO A 170 5.10 20.99 -2.37
N ARG A 171 4.30 20.89 -1.29
CA ARG A 171 4.61 20.08 -0.10
C ARG A 171 4.08 18.66 -0.22
N THR A 172 2.84 18.52 -0.65
CA THR A 172 2.16 17.21 -0.68
C THR A 172 2.18 16.57 -2.06
N GLY A 173 2.48 17.35 -3.10
CA GLY A 173 2.36 16.92 -4.49
C GLY A 173 0.91 16.78 -4.95
N VAL A 174 -0.08 17.00 -4.07
CA VAL A 174 -1.51 16.90 -4.36
C VAL A 174 -1.91 18.02 -5.32
N LEU A 175 -2.76 17.70 -6.27
CA LEU A 175 -3.27 18.66 -7.24
C LEU A 175 -4.44 19.43 -6.59
N TYR A 176 -4.26 20.74 -6.41
CA TYR A 176 -5.29 21.68 -5.96
C TYR A 176 -5.55 22.71 -7.07
N GLY A 177 -6.59 23.53 -6.96
CA GLY A 177 -6.93 24.51 -7.99
C GLY A 177 -8.29 24.20 -8.60
N PHE A 178 -9.02 25.27 -8.91
CA PHE A 178 -10.44 25.26 -9.24
C PHE A 178 -10.74 24.35 -10.44
N ASP A 179 -11.77 23.51 -10.27
CA ASP A 179 -12.47 22.78 -11.31
C ASP A 179 -11.79 21.50 -11.87
N HIS A 180 -11.14 20.68 -11.01
CA HIS A 180 -11.10 19.23 -11.32
C HIS A 180 -12.51 18.62 -11.26
N LEU A 181 -13.50 19.39 -10.82
CA LEU A 181 -14.91 19.05 -10.87
C LEU A 181 -15.60 19.87 -11.94
N GLU A 182 -16.61 19.32 -12.56
CA GLU A 182 -17.60 20.05 -13.35
C GLU A 182 -18.99 19.84 -12.76
N SER A 183 -19.89 20.81 -12.95
CA SER A 183 -21.28 20.67 -12.50
C SER A 183 -22.09 19.90 -13.54
N VAL A 184 -22.73 18.81 -13.12
CA VAL A 184 -23.55 17.94 -13.96
C VAL A 184 -24.97 18.47 -14.07
N GLY A 185 -25.54 18.43 -15.28
CA GLY A 185 -26.90 18.87 -15.57
C GLY A 185 -27.00 20.34 -16.02
N PRO A 186 -28.22 20.82 -16.34
CA PRO A 186 -28.42 22.14 -16.91
C PRO A 186 -27.93 23.25 -15.98
N ALA A 187 -27.40 24.33 -16.55
CA ALA A 187 -26.97 25.51 -15.78
C ALA A 187 -28.15 26.13 -15.03
N THR A 188 -27.92 26.53 -13.77
CA THR A 188 -28.91 27.25 -12.98
C THR A 188 -29.11 28.62 -13.59
N GLN A 189 -30.35 28.97 -13.94
CA GLN A 189 -30.65 30.26 -14.53
C GLN A 189 -30.79 31.29 -13.41
N VAL A 190 -30.25 32.49 -13.65
CA VAL A 190 -30.35 33.61 -12.69
C VAL A 190 -31.80 33.96 -12.38
N THR A 191 -32.68 33.83 -13.39
CA THR A 191 -34.12 34.08 -13.28
C THR A 191 -34.84 33.11 -12.34
N ASP A 192 -34.28 31.93 -12.07
CA ASP A 192 -34.91 30.93 -11.20
C ASP A 192 -34.75 31.29 -9.71
N ILE A 193 -33.77 32.14 -9.38
CA ILE A 193 -33.35 32.42 -7.99
C ILE A 193 -33.34 33.92 -7.66
N SER A 194 -33.69 34.77 -8.63
CA SER A 194 -33.65 36.22 -8.49
C SER A 194 -34.70 36.93 -9.34
N ARG A 195 -34.90 38.22 -9.10
CA ARG A 195 -35.72 39.10 -9.93
C ARG A 195 -35.01 40.42 -10.23
N PRO A 196 -35.37 41.13 -11.31
CA PRO A 196 -34.85 42.48 -11.56
C PRO A 196 -35.14 43.44 -10.39
N VAL A 197 -34.20 44.36 -10.17
CA VAL A 197 -34.29 45.43 -9.16
C VAL A 197 -35.02 46.64 -9.75
N THR A 198 -35.91 47.26 -8.96
CA THR A 198 -36.49 48.55 -9.31
C THR A 198 -35.61 49.70 -8.83
N ALA A 199 -35.68 50.88 -9.46
CA ALA A 199 -34.87 52.04 -9.07
C ALA A 199 -35.02 52.45 -7.59
N ALA A 200 -36.18 52.21 -6.99
CA ALA A 200 -36.44 52.47 -5.57
C ALA A 200 -35.76 51.47 -4.62
N GLU A 201 -35.41 50.28 -5.11
CA GLU A 201 -34.81 49.18 -4.34
C GLU A 201 -33.29 49.14 -4.42
N ALA A 202 -32.66 49.93 -5.31
CA ALA A 202 -31.22 50.01 -5.48
C ALA A 202 -30.56 50.78 -4.31
N THR A 203 -30.62 50.21 -3.11
CA THR A 203 -30.05 50.79 -1.88
C THR A 203 -28.53 50.67 -1.80
N GLU A 204 -27.96 49.72 -2.54
CA GLU A 204 -26.52 49.50 -2.65
C GLU A 204 -26.00 50.11 -3.95
N SER A 205 -24.77 50.61 -3.94
CA SER A 205 -24.14 51.23 -5.11
C SER A 205 -23.20 50.29 -5.88
N ARG A 206 -22.84 49.12 -5.33
CA ARG A 206 -21.81 48.24 -5.91
C ARG A 206 -22.18 46.77 -5.83
N CYS A 207 -21.77 46.01 -6.84
CA CYS A 207 -21.92 44.57 -6.87
C CYS A 207 -20.96 43.90 -5.88
N PRO A 208 -21.43 43.00 -4.99
CA PRO A 208 -20.56 42.35 -4.01
C PRO A 208 -19.60 41.30 -4.62
N ILE A 209 -19.74 40.98 -5.91
CA ILE A 209 -18.91 39.99 -6.61
C ILE A 209 -17.71 40.65 -7.27
N CYS A 210 -17.95 41.58 -8.20
CA CYS A 210 -16.90 42.28 -8.94
C CYS A 210 -16.44 43.57 -8.26
N LEU A 211 -17.18 44.05 -7.26
CA LEU A 211 -16.94 45.31 -6.54
C LEU A 211 -17.10 46.58 -7.40
N GLU A 212 -17.62 46.44 -8.63
CA GLU A 212 -17.92 47.56 -9.51
C GLU A 212 -19.23 48.25 -9.14
N THR A 213 -19.34 49.54 -9.50
CA THR A 213 -20.57 50.32 -9.26
C THR A 213 -21.63 49.95 -10.29
N PHE A 214 -22.88 49.83 -9.85
CA PHE A 214 -23.98 49.53 -10.77
C PHE A 214 -24.13 50.66 -11.79
N THR A 215 -23.84 50.37 -13.05
CA THR A 215 -23.94 51.33 -14.17
C THR A 215 -25.26 51.20 -14.93
N ASP A 216 -25.84 50.00 -14.93
CA ASP A 216 -27.08 49.66 -15.63
C ASP A 216 -28.00 48.88 -14.68
N LEU A 217 -29.06 49.54 -14.19
CA LEU A 217 -30.01 48.94 -13.25
C LEU A 217 -30.78 47.76 -13.86
N GLU A 218 -30.86 47.62 -15.19
CA GLU A 218 -31.53 46.49 -15.83
C GLU A 218 -30.75 45.18 -15.63
N LYS A 219 -29.44 45.27 -15.42
CA LYS A 219 -28.57 44.13 -15.14
C LYS A 219 -28.51 43.75 -13.66
N VAL A 220 -29.18 44.52 -12.80
CA VAL A 220 -29.12 44.35 -11.35
C VAL A 220 -30.28 43.47 -10.89
N VAL A 221 -29.96 42.38 -10.19
CA VAL A 221 -30.93 41.41 -9.70
C VAL A 221 -30.89 41.29 -8.18
N LYS A 222 -32.06 40.98 -7.60
CA LYS A 222 -32.27 40.75 -6.17
C LYS A 222 -32.58 39.28 -5.94
N VAL A 223 -31.76 38.62 -5.13
CA VAL A 223 -31.96 37.22 -4.74
C VAL A 223 -33.01 37.11 -3.63
N ALA A 224 -33.51 35.89 -3.38
CA ALA A 224 -34.61 35.64 -2.44
C ALA A 224 -34.39 36.20 -1.01
N CYS A 225 -33.14 36.27 -0.53
CA CYS A 225 -32.80 36.83 0.77
C CYS A 225 -32.72 38.37 0.80
N GLY A 226 -32.96 39.05 -0.33
CA GLY A 226 -33.05 40.51 -0.43
C GLY A 226 -31.77 41.23 -0.85
N HIS A 227 -30.62 40.56 -0.91
CA HIS A 227 -29.36 41.14 -1.38
C HIS A 227 -29.34 41.30 -2.90
N ILE A 228 -28.51 42.24 -3.38
CA ILE A 228 -28.47 42.68 -4.77
C ILE A 228 -27.08 42.42 -5.38
N CYS A 229 -27.03 42.03 -6.65
CA CYS A 229 -25.80 41.89 -7.42
C CYS A 229 -26.07 41.98 -8.93
N ASP A 230 -25.02 42.06 -9.75
CA ASP A 230 -25.16 41.97 -11.21
C ASP A 230 -25.57 40.56 -11.64
N ALA A 231 -26.48 40.47 -12.60
CA ALA A 231 -26.98 39.21 -13.15
C ALA A 231 -25.85 38.36 -13.75
N GLU A 232 -24.93 38.98 -14.51
CA GLU A 232 -23.80 38.30 -15.13
C GLU A 232 -22.84 37.73 -14.08
N CYS A 233 -22.53 38.51 -13.04
CA CYS A 233 -21.71 38.05 -11.92
C CYS A 233 -22.38 36.93 -11.13
N LEU A 234 -23.70 37.04 -10.88
CA LEU A 234 -24.45 35.99 -10.21
C LEU A 234 -24.46 34.71 -11.05
N ALA A 235 -24.64 34.80 -12.37
CA ALA A 235 -24.61 33.65 -13.28
C ALA A 235 -23.28 32.87 -13.19
N LEU A 236 -22.16 33.59 -13.17
CA LEU A 236 -20.82 33.00 -12.99
C LEU A 236 -20.68 32.38 -11.60
N TRP A 237 -21.09 33.09 -10.55
CA TRP A 237 -21.01 32.58 -9.18
C TRP A 237 -21.78 31.27 -9.00
N ILE A 238 -23.07 31.24 -9.37
CA ILE A 238 -23.96 30.11 -9.13
C ILE A 238 -23.62 28.88 -9.97
N ASN A 239 -22.98 29.08 -11.12
CA ASN A 239 -22.54 27.99 -12.00
C ASN A 239 -21.07 27.58 -11.78
N SER A 240 -20.32 28.28 -10.93
CA SER A 240 -18.95 27.91 -10.58
C SER A 240 -18.88 26.65 -9.71
N THR A 241 -17.68 26.05 -9.64
CA THR A 241 -17.41 24.94 -8.73
C THR A 241 -16.96 25.39 -7.33
N ALA A 242 -17.14 26.66 -6.96
CA ALA A 242 -16.87 27.10 -5.59
C ALA A 242 -17.70 26.30 -4.56
N GLU A 243 -17.18 26.09 -3.34
CA GLU A 243 -17.86 25.29 -2.31
C GLU A 243 -19.27 25.82 -1.99
N LYS A 244 -19.40 27.15 -2.00
CA LYS A 244 -20.58 27.88 -1.55
C LYS A 244 -21.30 28.62 -2.67
N SER A 245 -21.13 28.18 -3.93
CA SER A 245 -21.76 28.79 -5.10
C SER A 245 -23.30 28.77 -5.05
N ASN A 246 -23.89 27.89 -4.23
CA ASN A 246 -25.34 27.82 -4.04
C ASN A 246 -25.88 28.72 -2.91
N THR A 247 -25.05 29.58 -2.33
CA THR A 247 -25.42 30.49 -1.26
C THR A 247 -25.24 31.94 -1.68
N CYS A 248 -26.02 32.84 -1.08
CA CYS A 248 -25.83 34.27 -1.22
C CYS A 248 -24.45 34.68 -0.69
N ILE A 249 -23.72 35.48 -1.44
CA ILE A 249 -22.36 35.91 -1.08
C ILE A 249 -22.35 36.81 0.15
N MET A 250 -23.43 37.55 0.37
CA MET A 250 -23.55 38.50 1.48
C MET A 250 -23.95 37.81 2.79
N CYS A 251 -25.05 37.07 2.79
CA CYS A 251 -25.62 36.48 4.03
C CYS A 251 -25.53 34.96 4.11
N ARG A 252 -25.02 34.28 3.08
CA ARG A 252 -24.90 32.81 3.00
C ARG A 252 -26.21 32.04 3.05
N THR A 253 -27.35 32.70 2.89
CA THR A 253 -28.63 32.01 2.71
C THR A 253 -28.57 31.15 1.45
N THR A 254 -28.95 29.88 1.57
CA THR A 254 -29.03 28.94 0.44
C THR A 254 -30.06 29.43 -0.56
N LEU A 255 -29.66 29.55 -1.83
CA LEU A 255 -30.48 30.07 -2.92
C LEU A 255 -31.11 28.95 -3.76
N PHE A 256 -30.41 27.83 -3.92
CA PHE A 256 -30.85 26.67 -4.70
C PHE A 256 -30.15 25.38 -4.22
N GLU A 257 -30.70 24.24 -4.63
CA GLU A 257 -30.03 22.95 -4.45
C GLU A 257 -28.86 22.84 -5.41
N ARG A 258 -27.68 22.49 -4.86
CA ARG A 258 -26.45 22.48 -5.63
C ARG A 258 -26.46 21.35 -6.65
N ARG A 259 -26.03 21.64 -7.88
CA ARG A 259 -25.86 20.62 -8.91
C ARG A 259 -24.85 19.55 -8.46
N PRO A 260 -25.11 18.27 -8.78
CA PRO A 260 -24.12 17.22 -8.57
C PRO A 260 -22.84 17.55 -9.34
N ARG A 261 -21.70 17.09 -8.83
CA ARG A 261 -20.40 17.36 -9.42
C ARG A 261 -19.68 16.07 -9.70
N GLN A 262 -18.95 16.05 -10.79
CA GLN A 262 -18.10 14.92 -11.17
C GLN A 262 -16.72 15.43 -11.55
N PRO A 263 -15.69 14.57 -11.45
CA PRO A 263 -14.40 14.89 -12.02
C PRO A 263 -14.51 15.30 -13.49
N VAL A 264 -13.76 16.32 -13.91
CA VAL A 264 -13.57 16.61 -15.33
C VAL A 264 -12.95 15.39 -16.01
N GLN A 265 -13.40 15.08 -17.24
CA GLN A 265 -13.04 13.83 -17.92
C GLN A 265 -11.53 13.58 -17.94
N TRP A 266 -10.73 14.59 -18.32
CA TRP A 266 -9.27 14.45 -18.41
C TRP A 266 -8.63 14.06 -17.07
N TYR A 267 -9.18 14.52 -15.95
CA TYR A 267 -8.66 14.20 -14.62
C TYR A 267 -9.02 12.78 -14.23
N SER A 268 -10.23 12.32 -14.59
CA SER A 268 -10.62 10.92 -14.45
C SER A 268 -9.69 10.02 -15.24
N ASP A 269 -9.47 10.34 -16.52
CA ASP A 269 -8.59 9.57 -17.41
C ASP A 269 -7.16 9.51 -16.85
N TYR A 270 -6.64 10.64 -16.36
CA TYR A 270 -5.34 10.70 -15.70
C TYR A 270 -5.28 9.81 -14.45
N CYS A 271 -6.28 9.89 -13.57
CA CYS A 271 -6.34 9.09 -12.35
C CYS A 271 -6.43 7.59 -12.64
N ASP A 272 -7.22 7.20 -13.65
CA ASP A 272 -7.40 5.79 -14.03
C ASP A 272 -6.10 5.19 -14.56
N VAL A 273 -5.36 5.94 -15.39
CA VAL A 273 -4.04 5.51 -15.89
C VAL A 273 -3.00 5.52 -14.77
N TYR A 274 -2.98 6.57 -13.93
CA TYR A 274 -2.07 6.70 -12.80
C TYR A 274 -2.24 5.53 -11.81
N GLU A 275 -3.46 5.27 -11.34
CA GLU A 275 -3.73 4.21 -10.36
C GLU A 275 -3.49 2.82 -10.96
N ALA A 276 -3.74 2.62 -12.25
CA ALA A 276 -3.40 1.36 -12.88
C ALA A 276 -1.89 1.11 -12.89
N VAL A 277 -1.08 2.06 -13.38
CA VAL A 277 0.38 1.89 -13.45
C VAL A 277 0.97 1.83 -12.05
N LYS A 278 0.62 2.76 -11.16
CA LYS A 278 1.15 2.79 -9.78
C LYS A 278 0.61 1.67 -8.91
N GLY A 279 -0.60 1.20 -9.15
CA GLY A 279 -1.15 -0.01 -8.55
C GLY A 279 -0.32 -1.23 -8.93
N SER A 280 -0.09 -1.44 -10.23
CA SER A 280 0.73 -2.56 -10.72
C SER A 280 2.19 -2.47 -10.26
N GLU A 281 2.81 -1.29 -10.22
CA GLU A 281 4.18 -1.12 -9.68
C GLU A 281 4.28 -1.51 -8.20
N ARG A 282 3.30 -1.11 -7.39
CA ARG A 282 3.23 -1.48 -5.97
C ARG A 282 3.06 -2.99 -5.83
N GLU A 283 2.17 -3.60 -6.60
CA GLU A 283 1.92 -5.05 -6.56
C GLU A 283 3.15 -5.84 -7.01
N LEU A 284 3.80 -5.43 -8.11
CA LEU A 284 5.04 -6.03 -8.58
C LEU A 284 6.15 -5.96 -7.54
N THR A 285 6.27 -4.83 -6.82
CA THR A 285 7.24 -4.69 -5.73
C THR A 285 6.98 -5.70 -4.63
N LEU A 286 5.73 -5.86 -4.22
CA LEU A 286 5.33 -6.80 -3.17
C LEU A 286 5.57 -8.26 -3.58
N ILE A 287 5.26 -8.64 -4.82
CA ILE A 287 5.52 -10.00 -5.30
C ILE A 287 7.03 -10.27 -5.36
N ARG A 288 7.85 -9.29 -5.76
CA ARG A 288 9.32 -9.43 -5.73
C ARG A 288 9.84 -9.64 -4.31
N GLU A 289 9.29 -8.94 -3.32
CA GLU A 289 9.62 -9.18 -1.90
C GLU A 289 9.25 -10.61 -1.47
N ASP A 290 8.06 -11.10 -1.86
CA ASP A 290 7.61 -12.47 -1.58
C ASP A 290 8.52 -13.53 -2.27
N VAL A 291 8.91 -13.29 -3.53
CA VAL A 291 9.85 -14.13 -4.30
C VAL A 291 11.23 -14.16 -3.64
N ASP A 292 11.72 -13.02 -3.17
CA ASP A 292 13.00 -12.94 -2.46
C ASP A 292 12.95 -13.71 -1.13
N GLU A 293 11.85 -13.65 -0.39
CA GLU A 293 11.67 -14.42 0.85
C GLU A 293 11.66 -15.93 0.58
N LEU A 294 10.92 -16.39 -0.44
CA LEU A 294 10.92 -17.80 -0.84
C LEU A 294 12.27 -18.25 -1.39
N THR A 295 12.97 -17.40 -2.13
CA THR A 295 14.31 -17.70 -2.63
C THR A 295 15.30 -17.89 -1.48
N GLN A 296 15.22 -17.05 -0.44
CA GLN A 296 16.02 -17.22 0.77
C GLN A 296 15.66 -18.51 1.52
N LEU A 297 14.37 -18.84 1.61
CA LEU A 297 13.93 -20.09 2.23
C LEU A 297 14.41 -21.32 1.44
N LEU A 298 14.35 -21.28 0.10
CA LEU A 298 14.85 -22.34 -0.78
C LEU A 298 16.37 -22.49 -0.66
N ALA A 299 17.12 -21.40 -0.67
CA ALA A 299 18.57 -21.40 -0.49
C ALA A 299 18.98 -22.04 0.85
N LEU A 300 18.12 -21.91 1.85
CA LEU A 300 18.34 -22.43 3.18
C LEU A 300 18.05 -23.93 3.30
N ILE A 301 17.02 -24.44 2.63
CA ILE A 301 16.66 -25.88 2.69
C ILE A 301 17.28 -26.72 1.56
N ALA A 302 17.68 -26.09 0.46
CA ALA A 302 18.21 -26.75 -0.73
C ALA A 302 19.26 -25.87 -1.44
N PRO A 303 20.39 -25.53 -0.78
CA PRO A 303 21.39 -24.59 -1.29
C PRO A 303 21.97 -25.01 -2.66
N ARG A 304 22.05 -26.32 -2.92
CA ARG A 304 22.55 -26.86 -4.20
C ARG A 304 21.62 -26.54 -5.38
N GLU A 305 20.33 -26.40 -5.13
CA GLU A 305 19.33 -26.11 -6.17
C GLU A 305 19.38 -24.64 -6.59
N VAL A 306 19.68 -23.73 -5.66
CA VAL A 306 19.75 -22.28 -5.94
C VAL A 306 21.00 -21.93 -6.76
N ALA A 307 22.13 -22.58 -6.48
CA ALA A 307 23.39 -22.33 -7.20
C ALA A 307 23.32 -22.59 -8.72
N ILE A 308 22.37 -23.41 -9.16
CA ILE A 308 22.16 -23.75 -10.58
C ILE A 308 21.36 -22.66 -11.30
N ASN A 309 20.39 -22.04 -10.64
CA ASN A 309 19.47 -21.08 -11.25
C ASN A 309 19.99 -19.63 -11.26
N THR A 310 20.87 -19.25 -10.31
CA THR A 310 21.48 -17.90 -10.28
C THR A 310 22.48 -17.63 -11.42
N LEU A 311 22.84 -18.63 -12.22
CA LEU A 311 23.73 -18.46 -13.37
C LEU A 311 22.99 -18.02 -14.65
N GLY A 312 21.64 -17.94 -14.62
CA GLY A 312 20.81 -17.63 -15.78
C GLY A 312 20.01 -16.32 -15.69
N ARG A 313 20.15 -15.54 -14.60
CA ARG A 313 19.59 -14.18 -14.47
C ARG A 313 20.65 -13.12 -14.68
#